data_AF-A0A975J6W9-F1
#
_entry.id   AF-A0A975J6W9-F1
#
_cell.length_a   1.000
_cell.length_b   1.000
_cell.length_c   1.000
_cell.angle_alpha   90.00
_cell.angle_beta   90.00
_cell.angle_gamma   90.00
#
_symmetry.space_group_name_H-M   'P 1'
#
loop_
_entity.id
_entity.type
_entity.pdbx_description
1 polymer ?
#
loop_
_entity_poly.entity_id
_entity_poly.type
_entity_poly.pdbx_seq_one_letter_code
_entity_poly.pdbx_strand_id
1 'polypeptide(L)'
;MKKEAFLNSTINIDYVLDKIIDISILEQPFENDLVEAIYINKEQFKNLDQYKLKYLFKKILMSQKPSFGIRLLEEVNLLGIFIPELQKCVGFNQRNPYHNYDVFDHILKVLDNTPLDLTLRWAALLHDIAKPATFFLDKNGKGRFFGHDIKGAQVARKILGRLGYQEDFIKSVAALIETHMSRYNIMKEKGIKKLIDKVGEENIEKLFQLQRADIKGKREPYDFTNVEVIENMAKKFISSKE
;
A
#
# COMPACT_ATOMS: atom_id res chain seq x y z
N MET A 1 -8.09 -25.12 38.40
CA MET A 1 -9.00 -25.94 37.56
C MET A 1 -9.85 -25.18 36.54
N LYS A 2 -9.97 -23.84 36.56
CA LYS A 2 -10.71 -23.08 35.50
C LYS A 2 -9.85 -22.50 34.36
N LYS A 3 -8.51 -22.51 34.47
CA LYS A 3 -7.60 -22.00 33.41
C LYS A 3 -7.25 -23.05 32.34
N GLU A 4 -7.23 -24.34 32.69
CA GLU A 4 -6.88 -25.42 31.74
C GLU A 4 -8.02 -25.84 30.83
N ALA A 5 -9.27 -25.52 31.17
CA ALA A 5 -10.44 -25.84 30.35
C ALA A 5 -10.68 -24.87 29.18
N PHE A 6 -9.98 -23.72 29.14
CA PHE A 6 -10.07 -22.74 28.04
C PHE A 6 -9.06 -23.00 26.91
N LEU A 7 -8.05 -23.82 27.16
CA LEU A 7 -6.97 -24.13 26.20
C LEU A 7 -7.37 -25.15 25.12
N ASN A 8 -8.58 -25.72 25.19
CA ASN A 8 -9.07 -26.74 24.25
C ASN A 8 -10.32 -26.34 23.46
N SER A 9 -10.75 -25.08 23.48
CA SER A 9 -11.71 -24.58 22.51
C SER A 9 -10.96 -23.89 21.37
N THR A 10 -10.98 -24.48 20.18
CA THR A 10 -10.51 -23.88 18.93
C THR A 10 -11.19 -22.52 18.77
N ILE A 11 -10.48 -21.42 19.09
CA ILE A 11 -11.01 -20.08 18.82
C ILE A 11 -11.19 -20.00 17.31
N ASN A 12 -12.42 -19.77 16.87
CA ASN A 12 -12.75 -19.73 15.45
C ASN A 12 -11.95 -18.61 14.75
N ILE A 13 -11.19 -18.94 13.71
CA ILE A 13 -10.39 -17.98 12.93
C ILE A 13 -11.25 -16.84 12.35
N ASP A 14 -12.50 -17.11 11.98
CA ASP A 14 -13.40 -16.11 11.44
C ASP A 14 -13.74 -15.05 12.50
N TYR A 15 -13.93 -15.47 13.75
CA TYR A 15 -14.11 -14.56 14.86
C TYR A 15 -12.86 -13.69 15.11
N VAL A 16 -11.66 -14.26 14.97
CA VAL A 16 -10.41 -13.48 15.13
C VAL A 16 -10.26 -12.46 14.00
N LEU A 17 -10.58 -12.85 12.76
CA LEU A 17 -10.57 -11.95 11.61
C LEU A 17 -11.56 -10.80 11.77
N ASP A 18 -12.79 -11.10 12.20
CA ASP A 18 -13.81 -10.08 12.44
C ASP A 18 -13.38 -9.11 13.54
N LYS A 19 -12.78 -9.61 14.64
CA LYS A 19 -12.18 -8.73 15.66
C LYS A 19 -11.11 -7.81 15.08
N ILE A 20 -10.18 -8.33 14.27
CA ILE A 20 -9.14 -7.51 13.62
C ILE A 20 -9.78 -6.42 12.76
N ILE A 21 -10.83 -6.78 12.00
CA ILE A 21 -11.56 -5.84 11.14
C ILE A 21 -12.24 -4.76 11.98
N ASP A 22 -12.97 -5.13 13.03
CA ASP A 22 -13.70 -4.19 13.88
C ASP A 22 -12.75 -3.21 14.57
N ILE A 23 -11.67 -3.72 15.16
CA ILE A 23 -10.61 -2.92 15.78
C ILE A 23 -10.00 -1.95 14.74
N SER A 24 -9.77 -2.42 13.52
CA SER A 24 -9.22 -1.61 12.43
C SER A 24 -10.17 -0.50 11.97
N ILE A 25 -11.47 -0.79 11.87
CA ILE A 25 -12.49 0.16 11.39
C ILE A 25 -12.84 1.18 12.47
N LEU A 26 -12.91 0.74 13.74
CA LEU A 26 -13.25 1.58 14.88
C LEU A 26 -12.05 2.33 15.46
N GLU A 27 -10.84 2.05 14.97
CA GLU A 27 -9.57 2.66 15.42
C GLU A 27 -9.35 2.47 16.93
N GLN A 28 -9.75 1.31 17.45
CA GLN A 28 -9.69 0.99 18.87
C GLN A 28 -8.37 0.29 19.23
N PRO A 29 -7.82 0.51 20.43
CA PRO A 29 -6.70 -0.31 20.90
C PRO A 29 -7.15 -1.78 20.99
N PHE A 30 -6.26 -2.70 20.63
CA PHE A 30 -6.51 -4.13 20.84
C PHE A 30 -6.02 -4.58 22.22
N GLU A 31 -6.65 -5.63 22.74
CA GLU A 31 -6.34 -6.20 24.04
C GLU A 31 -5.50 -7.48 23.91
N ASN A 32 -4.96 -7.96 25.03
CA ASN A 32 -4.13 -9.17 25.08
C ASN A 32 -4.88 -10.44 24.61
N ASP A 33 -6.21 -10.43 24.71
CA ASP A 33 -7.05 -11.55 24.26
C ASP A 33 -6.94 -11.77 22.74
N LEU A 34 -6.80 -10.70 21.95
CA LEU A 34 -6.57 -10.79 20.51
C LEU A 34 -5.23 -11.44 20.22
N VAL A 35 -4.18 -11.04 20.94
CA VAL A 35 -2.83 -11.60 20.77
C VAL A 35 -2.82 -13.10 21.11
N GLU A 36 -3.48 -13.49 22.20
CA GLU A 36 -3.64 -14.89 22.58
C GLU A 36 -4.43 -15.67 21.51
N ALA A 37 -5.53 -15.11 21.00
CA ALA A 37 -6.34 -15.72 19.95
C ALA A 37 -5.54 -15.91 18.65
N ILE A 38 -4.70 -14.94 18.28
CA ILE A 38 -3.81 -15.02 17.12
C ILE A 38 -2.75 -16.11 17.33
N TYR A 39 -2.16 -16.17 18.51
CA TYR A 39 -1.15 -17.18 18.85
C TYR A 39 -1.73 -18.60 18.78
N ILE A 40 -2.92 -18.82 19.32
CA ILE A 40 -3.65 -20.10 19.25
C ILE A 40 -3.92 -20.51 17.79
N ASN A 41 -4.20 -19.53 16.92
CA ASN A 41 -4.55 -19.75 15.51
C ASN A 41 -3.37 -19.64 14.52
N LYS A 42 -2.12 -19.56 14.99
CA LYS A 42 -0.96 -19.26 14.14
C LYS A 42 -0.81 -20.16 12.90
N GLU A 43 -1.12 -21.45 13.01
CA GLU A 43 -1.02 -22.39 11.87
C GLU A 43 -2.16 -22.19 10.86
N GLN A 44 -3.33 -21.76 11.31
CA GLN A 44 -4.44 -21.40 10.42
C GLN A 44 -4.13 -20.12 9.64
N PHE A 45 -3.50 -19.12 10.29
CA PHE A 45 -3.09 -17.89 9.61
C PHE A 45 -2.07 -18.12 8.50
N LYS A 46 -1.14 -19.08 8.66
CA LYS A 46 -0.18 -19.45 7.60
C LYS A 46 -0.85 -20.06 6.37
N ASN A 47 -2.01 -20.69 6.56
CA ASN A 47 -2.76 -21.38 5.53
C ASN A 47 -4.10 -20.70 5.24
N LEU A 48 -4.23 -19.41 5.57
CA LEU A 48 -5.47 -18.68 5.40
C LEU A 48 -5.78 -18.57 3.90
N ASP A 49 -7.00 -18.93 3.53
CA ASP A 49 -7.40 -18.91 2.13
C ASP A 49 -7.39 -17.49 1.55
N GLN A 50 -7.23 -17.41 0.22
CA GLN A 50 -7.17 -16.14 -0.49
C GLN A 50 -8.43 -15.29 -0.33
N TYR A 51 -9.61 -15.90 -0.10
CA TYR A 51 -10.86 -15.15 0.04
C TYR A 51 -10.89 -14.39 1.36
N LYS A 52 -10.53 -15.03 2.47
CA LYS A 52 -10.44 -14.41 3.79
C LYS A 52 -9.38 -13.32 3.84
N LEU A 53 -8.19 -13.57 3.26
CA LEU A 53 -7.15 -12.55 3.14
C LEU A 53 -7.61 -11.34 2.33
N LYS A 54 -8.19 -11.58 1.15
CA LYS A 54 -8.73 -10.52 0.31
C LYS A 54 -9.84 -9.73 1.01
N TYR A 55 -10.71 -10.40 1.75
CA TYR A 55 -11.77 -9.77 2.53
C TYR A 55 -11.21 -8.89 3.64
N LEU A 56 -10.27 -9.40 4.44
CA LEU A 56 -9.58 -8.67 5.51
C LEU A 56 -8.93 -7.39 4.98
N PHE A 57 -8.07 -7.51 3.96
CA PHE A 57 -7.41 -6.34 3.39
C PHE A 57 -8.40 -5.37 2.76
N LYS A 58 -9.45 -5.85 2.07
CA LYS A 58 -10.50 -4.97 1.53
C LYS A 58 -11.18 -4.17 2.64
N LYS A 59 -11.49 -4.79 3.78
CA LYS A 59 -12.14 -4.09 4.91
C LYS A 59 -11.21 -3.04 5.53
N ILE A 60 -9.97 -3.41 5.82
CA ILE A 60 -8.96 -2.48 6.35
C ILE A 60 -8.74 -1.32 5.37
N LEU A 61 -8.47 -1.63 4.11
CA LEU A 61 -8.20 -0.62 3.09
C LEU A 61 -9.40 0.28 2.77
N MET A 62 -10.63 -0.11 3.13
CA MET A 62 -11.83 0.71 2.89
C MET A 62 -12.33 1.39 4.17
N SER A 63 -11.58 1.32 5.27
CA SER A 63 -11.86 2.05 6.52
C SER A 63 -11.50 3.54 6.42
N GLN A 64 -11.88 4.35 7.41
CA GLN A 64 -11.54 5.78 7.41
C GLN A 64 -10.02 6.02 7.52
N LYS A 65 -9.35 5.24 8.39
CA LYS A 65 -7.91 5.32 8.64
C LYS A 65 -7.22 3.97 8.41
N PRO A 66 -7.03 3.58 7.14
CA PRO A 66 -6.46 2.28 6.78
C PRO A 66 -5.08 2.02 7.38
N SER A 67 -4.28 3.04 7.69
CA SER A 67 -3.00 2.86 8.36
C SER A 67 -3.11 2.13 9.70
N PHE A 68 -4.21 2.34 10.44
CA PHE A 68 -4.43 1.72 11.74
C PHE A 68 -4.48 0.20 11.62
N GLY A 69 -5.29 -0.32 10.69
CA GLY A 69 -5.40 -1.76 10.49
C GLY A 69 -4.13 -2.38 9.90
N ILE A 70 -3.42 -1.70 9.00
CA ILE A 70 -2.13 -2.20 8.49
C ILE A 70 -1.07 -2.23 9.60
N ARG A 71 -1.05 -1.23 10.49
CA ARG A 71 -0.19 -1.19 11.67
C ARG A 71 -0.54 -2.32 12.65
N LEU A 72 -1.82 -2.53 12.92
CA LEU A 72 -2.29 -3.64 13.77
C LEU A 72 -1.76 -4.98 13.25
N LEU A 73 -1.87 -5.24 11.95
CA LEU A 73 -1.34 -6.47 11.34
C LEU A 73 0.18 -6.61 11.52
N GLU A 74 0.92 -5.50 11.52
CA GLU A 74 2.36 -5.48 11.79
C GLU A 74 2.65 -5.80 13.26
N GLU A 75 2.00 -5.10 14.19
CA GLU A 75 2.19 -5.25 15.64
C GLU A 75 1.85 -6.67 16.13
N VAL A 76 0.86 -7.33 15.53
CA VAL A 76 0.49 -8.72 15.83
C VAL A 76 1.20 -9.76 14.95
N ASN A 77 2.25 -9.36 14.21
CA ASN A 77 3.09 -10.22 13.37
C ASN A 77 2.38 -10.96 12.21
N LEU A 78 1.18 -10.51 11.82
CA LEU A 78 0.45 -11.08 10.70
C LEU A 78 0.87 -10.48 9.35
N LEU A 79 1.38 -9.24 9.33
CA LEU A 79 1.83 -8.58 8.11
C LEU A 79 2.91 -9.38 7.37
N GLY A 80 3.90 -9.88 8.10
CA GLY A 80 4.96 -10.73 7.55
C GLY A 80 4.48 -12.09 7.05
N ILE A 81 3.35 -12.58 7.53
CA ILE A 81 2.71 -13.81 7.03
C ILE A 81 1.98 -13.52 5.72
N PHE A 82 1.21 -12.42 5.66
CA PHE A 82 0.33 -12.13 4.52
C PHE A 82 1.04 -11.44 3.35
N ILE A 83 1.87 -10.43 3.65
CA ILE A 83 2.60 -9.63 2.67
C ILE A 83 4.05 -9.45 3.16
N PRO A 84 4.89 -10.51 3.12
CA PRO A 84 6.27 -10.46 3.57
C PRO A 84 7.11 -9.40 2.86
N GLU A 85 6.74 -9.00 1.64
CA GLU A 85 7.39 -7.91 0.92
C GLU A 85 7.18 -6.55 1.59
N LEU A 86 6.01 -6.31 2.18
CA LEU A 86 5.68 -5.07 2.87
C LEU A 86 6.36 -5.02 4.25
N GLN A 87 6.49 -6.17 4.93
CA GLN A 87 7.25 -6.28 6.18
C GLN A 87 8.69 -5.77 6.04
N LYS A 88 9.32 -5.95 4.87
CA LYS A 88 10.70 -5.46 4.62
C LYS A 88 10.83 -3.94 4.60
N CYS A 89 9.71 -3.21 4.53
CA CYS A 89 9.68 -1.76 4.59
C CYS A 89 9.71 -1.23 6.03
N VAL A 90 9.30 -2.06 7.01
CA VAL A 90 9.23 -1.69 8.43
C VAL A 90 10.63 -1.42 8.96
N GLY A 91 10.85 -0.23 9.52
CA GLY A 91 12.16 0.17 10.04
C GLY A 91 13.23 0.40 8.98
N PHE A 92 12.88 0.40 7.68
CA PHE A 92 13.87 0.54 6.61
C PHE A 92 14.44 1.96 6.57
N ASN A 93 15.68 2.13 7.03
CA ASN A 93 16.39 3.41 6.97
C ASN A 93 16.79 3.76 5.53
N GLN A 94 16.14 4.77 4.97
CA GLN A 94 16.37 5.23 3.59
C GLN A 94 17.73 5.91 3.37
N ARG A 95 18.52 6.16 4.43
CA ARG A 95 19.85 6.82 4.41
C ARG A 95 19.90 8.06 3.53
N ASN A 96 18.90 8.92 3.70
CA ASN A 96 18.74 10.11 2.89
C ASN A 96 18.13 11.22 3.77
N PRO A 97 18.80 12.38 3.91
CA PRO A 97 18.39 13.46 4.81
C PRO A 97 17.06 14.12 4.43
N TYR A 98 16.56 13.87 3.22
CA TYR A 98 15.28 14.40 2.74
C TYR A 98 14.07 13.51 3.10
N HIS A 99 14.28 12.39 3.81
CA HIS A 99 13.20 11.52 4.28
C HIS A 99 13.06 11.61 5.79
N ASN A 100 11.84 11.88 6.27
CA ASN A 100 11.52 12.01 7.69
C ASN A 100 10.94 10.74 8.30
N TYR A 101 10.69 9.73 7.47
CA TYR A 101 10.05 8.46 7.84
C TYR A 101 10.87 7.31 7.27
N ASP A 102 10.78 6.15 7.90
CA ASP A 102 11.12 4.91 7.22
C ASP A 102 10.14 4.66 6.05
N VAL A 103 10.39 3.62 5.27
CA VAL A 103 9.57 3.33 4.08
C VAL A 103 8.13 2.97 4.46
N PHE A 104 7.93 2.21 5.53
CA PHE A 104 6.61 1.75 5.96
C PHE A 104 5.75 2.90 6.51
N ASP A 105 6.31 3.72 7.39
CA ASP A 105 5.66 4.89 7.96
C ASP A 105 5.24 5.90 6.88
N HIS A 106 6.10 6.07 5.86
CA HIS A 106 5.75 6.85 4.68
C HIS A 106 4.55 6.24 3.95
N ILE A 107 4.60 4.95 3.63
CA ILE A 107 3.49 4.23 2.97
C ILE A 107 2.17 4.42 3.72
N LEU A 108 2.18 4.28 5.06
CA LEU A 108 0.99 4.44 5.88
C LEU A 108 0.41 5.86 5.82
N LYS A 109 1.26 6.89 5.81
CA LYS A 109 0.81 8.28 5.65
C LYS A 109 0.23 8.56 4.27
N VAL A 110 0.86 8.02 3.22
CA VAL A 110 0.31 8.11 1.85
C VAL A 110 -1.06 7.44 1.81
N LEU A 111 -1.19 6.26 2.42
CA LEU A 111 -2.42 5.49 2.45
C LEU A 111 -3.57 6.25 3.13
N ASP A 112 -3.34 6.91 4.27
CA ASP A 112 -4.36 7.72 4.94
C ASP A 112 -4.75 8.99 4.16
N ASN A 113 -3.83 9.55 3.39
CA ASN A 113 -4.10 10.70 2.51
C ASN A 113 -4.76 10.29 1.17
N THR A 114 -5.00 9.00 0.96
CA THR A 114 -5.53 8.46 -0.29
C THR A 114 -7.07 8.35 -0.23
N PRO A 115 -7.79 8.86 -1.25
CA PRO A 115 -9.25 8.71 -1.36
C PRO A 115 -9.74 7.28 -1.19
N LEU A 116 -11.01 7.13 -0.79
CA LEU A 116 -11.67 5.85 -0.56
C LEU A 116 -12.01 5.16 -1.90
N ASP A 117 -10.97 4.66 -2.57
CA ASP A 117 -11.03 3.82 -3.77
C ASP A 117 -10.08 2.63 -3.56
N LEU A 118 -10.60 1.41 -3.71
CA LEU A 118 -9.84 0.19 -3.40
C LEU A 118 -8.62 0.02 -4.32
N THR A 119 -8.72 0.39 -5.59
CA THR A 119 -7.61 0.31 -6.55
C THR A 119 -6.50 1.27 -6.13
N LEU A 120 -6.92 2.50 -5.82
CA LEU A 120 -6.00 3.57 -5.43
C LEU A 120 -5.31 3.28 -4.09
N ARG A 121 -6.05 2.77 -3.09
CA ARG A 121 -5.47 2.43 -1.78
C ARG A 121 -4.56 1.21 -1.82
N TRP A 122 -4.82 0.24 -2.70
CA TRP A 122 -3.83 -0.80 -2.99
C TRP A 122 -2.57 -0.23 -3.65
N ALA A 123 -2.72 0.68 -4.61
CA ALA A 123 -1.57 1.34 -5.22
C ALA A 123 -0.77 2.15 -4.18
N ALA A 124 -1.45 2.88 -3.28
CA ALA A 124 -0.82 3.63 -2.19
C ALA A 124 -0.05 2.72 -1.21
N LEU A 125 -0.66 1.60 -0.79
CA LEU A 125 -0.02 0.63 0.11
C LEU A 125 1.27 0.03 -0.50
N LEU A 126 1.31 -0.11 -1.83
CA LEU A 126 2.37 -0.84 -2.52
C LEU A 126 3.33 0.04 -3.34
N HIS A 127 3.10 1.36 -3.45
CA HIS A 127 3.83 2.22 -4.40
C HIS A 127 5.35 2.19 -4.23
N ASP A 128 5.80 2.10 -2.97
CA ASP A 128 7.20 2.13 -2.57
C ASP A 128 7.73 0.78 -2.07
N ILE A 129 6.96 -0.31 -2.21
CA ILE A 129 7.26 -1.62 -1.62
C ILE A 129 8.61 -2.21 -2.06
N ALA A 130 9.11 -1.79 -3.21
CA ALA A 130 10.38 -2.28 -3.76
C ALA A 130 11.58 -1.41 -3.40
N LYS A 131 11.42 -0.33 -2.62
CA LYS A 131 12.57 0.48 -2.15
C LYS A 131 13.62 -0.37 -1.44
N PRO A 132 13.29 -1.25 -0.47
CA PRO A 132 14.30 -2.09 0.17
C PRO A 132 15.07 -2.97 -0.83
N ALA A 133 14.38 -3.51 -1.84
CA ALA A 133 14.97 -4.41 -2.84
C ALA A 133 15.82 -3.70 -3.92
N THR A 134 15.67 -2.38 -4.05
CA THR A 134 16.37 -1.55 -5.05
C THR A 134 17.33 -0.54 -4.41
N PHE A 135 17.50 -0.63 -3.09
CA PHE A 135 18.34 0.26 -2.33
C PHE A 135 19.81 0.06 -2.65
N PHE A 136 20.51 1.17 -2.88
CA PHE A 136 21.97 1.21 -2.89
C PHE A 136 22.47 2.57 -2.42
N LEU A 137 23.75 2.65 -2.06
CA LEU A 137 24.42 3.90 -1.68
C LEU A 137 25.12 4.50 -2.89
N ASP A 138 24.91 5.79 -3.14
CA ASP A 138 25.74 6.52 -4.08
C ASP A 138 27.14 6.82 -3.53
N LYS A 139 27.98 7.42 -4.37
CA LYS A 139 29.37 7.80 -4.03
C LYS A 139 29.51 8.72 -2.81
N ASN A 140 28.43 9.39 -2.40
CA ASN A 140 28.39 10.29 -1.25
C ASN A 140 27.71 9.64 -0.03
N GLY A 141 27.43 8.34 -0.07
CA GLY A 141 26.77 7.61 1.01
C GLY A 141 25.26 7.87 1.12
N LYS A 142 24.63 8.47 0.10
CA LYS A 142 23.19 8.73 0.09
C LYS A 142 22.42 7.58 -0.55
N GLY A 143 21.34 7.16 0.10
CA GLY A 143 20.44 6.12 -0.38
C GLY A 143 19.73 6.47 -1.69
N ARG A 144 19.70 5.51 -2.62
CA ARG A 144 19.06 5.58 -3.94
C ARG A 144 18.19 4.34 -4.18
N PHE A 145 17.19 4.49 -5.04
CA PHE A 145 16.14 3.49 -5.30
C PHE A 145 15.78 3.44 -6.80
N PHE A 146 16.78 3.36 -7.68
CA PHE A 146 16.49 3.39 -9.12
C PHE A 146 15.68 2.15 -9.54
N GLY A 147 14.59 2.38 -10.27
CA GLY A 147 13.70 1.32 -10.75
C GLY A 147 12.76 0.72 -9.70
N HIS A 148 12.62 1.33 -8.51
CA HIS A 148 11.69 0.84 -7.48
C HIS A 148 10.23 0.89 -7.93
N ASP A 149 9.86 1.82 -8.79
CA ASP A 149 8.55 1.93 -9.44
C ASP A 149 8.25 0.71 -10.31
N ILE A 150 9.18 0.36 -11.21
CA ILE A 150 9.07 -0.80 -12.10
C ILE A 150 9.08 -2.10 -11.29
N LYS A 151 10.04 -2.23 -10.36
CA LYS A 151 10.14 -3.41 -9.50
C LYS A 151 8.92 -3.53 -8.57
N GLY A 152 8.42 -2.41 -8.06
CA GLY A 152 7.24 -2.32 -7.20
C GLY A 152 6.00 -2.81 -7.92
N ALA A 153 5.80 -2.40 -9.16
CA ALA A 153 4.70 -2.89 -9.99
C ALA A 153 4.78 -4.42 -10.19
N GLN A 154 5.98 -4.97 -10.46
CA GLN A 154 6.17 -6.42 -10.57
C GLN A 154 5.85 -7.16 -9.25
N VAL A 155 6.25 -6.60 -8.11
CA VAL A 155 5.97 -7.15 -6.78
C VAL A 155 4.47 -7.10 -6.48
N ALA A 156 3.81 -5.98 -6.80
CA ALA A 156 2.37 -5.80 -6.62
C ALA A 156 1.55 -6.82 -7.42
N ARG A 157 1.94 -7.09 -8.67
CA ARG A 157 1.29 -8.15 -9.48
C ARG A 157 1.33 -9.51 -8.79
N LYS A 158 2.47 -9.87 -8.21
CA LYS A 158 2.62 -11.13 -7.47
C LYS A 158 1.75 -11.15 -6.22
N ILE A 159 1.78 -10.10 -5.41
CA ILE A 159 1.00 -9.99 -4.17
C ILE A 159 -0.50 -10.11 -4.48
N LEU A 160 -1.01 -9.30 -5.40
CA LEU A 160 -2.43 -9.28 -5.74
C LEU A 160 -2.89 -10.57 -6.43
N GLY A 161 -2.00 -11.22 -7.21
CA GLY A 161 -2.23 -12.55 -7.75
C GLY A 161 -2.38 -13.61 -6.66
N ARG A 162 -1.50 -13.62 -5.64
CA ARG A 162 -1.63 -14.51 -4.47
C ARG A 162 -2.93 -14.27 -3.69
N LEU A 163 -3.43 -13.02 -3.68
CA LEU A 163 -4.68 -12.65 -3.03
C LEU A 163 -5.93 -12.91 -3.89
N GLY A 164 -5.78 -13.46 -5.10
CA GLY A 164 -6.91 -13.80 -5.97
C GLY A 164 -7.67 -12.57 -6.51
N TYR A 165 -6.97 -11.47 -6.79
CA TYR A 165 -7.55 -10.36 -7.55
C TYR A 165 -7.62 -10.68 -9.04
N GLN A 166 -8.60 -10.10 -9.73
CA GLN A 166 -8.76 -10.27 -11.18
C GLN A 166 -7.68 -9.50 -11.94
N GLU A 167 -7.32 -9.99 -13.12
CA GLU A 167 -6.21 -9.46 -13.91
C GLU A 167 -6.35 -7.97 -14.22
N ASP A 168 -7.55 -7.47 -14.54
CA ASP A 168 -7.76 -6.05 -14.84
C ASP A 168 -7.53 -5.17 -13.61
N PHE A 169 -7.98 -5.61 -12.43
CA PHE A 169 -7.68 -4.91 -11.17
C PHE A 169 -6.17 -4.88 -10.91
N ILE A 170 -5.48 -6.01 -11.11
CA ILE A 170 -4.03 -6.12 -10.95
C ILE A 170 -3.30 -5.18 -11.91
N LYS A 171 -3.74 -5.11 -13.17
CA LYS A 171 -3.20 -4.19 -14.17
C LYS A 171 -3.35 -2.74 -13.75
N SER A 172 -4.53 -2.31 -13.32
CA SER A 172 -4.75 -0.94 -12.85
C SER A 172 -3.85 -0.57 -11.68
N VAL A 173 -3.79 -1.41 -10.63
CA VAL A 173 -2.93 -1.15 -9.47
C VAL A 173 -1.45 -1.08 -9.88
N ALA A 174 -0.98 -2.05 -10.66
CA ALA A 174 0.42 -2.09 -11.07
C ALA A 174 0.79 -0.91 -11.99
N ALA A 175 -0.12 -0.45 -12.86
CA ALA A 175 0.11 0.70 -13.71
C ALA A 175 0.23 2.01 -12.91
N LEU A 176 -0.60 2.18 -11.87
CA LEU A 176 -0.49 3.29 -10.92
C LEU A 176 0.86 3.28 -10.20
N ILE A 177 1.30 2.12 -9.70
CA ILE A 177 2.60 1.97 -9.02
C ILE A 177 3.75 2.24 -9.98
N GLU A 178 3.71 1.70 -11.20
CA GLU A 178 4.81 1.88 -12.17
C GLU A 178 4.96 3.33 -12.62
N THR A 179 3.91 4.14 -12.50
CA THR A 179 3.88 5.54 -12.98
C THR A 179 3.80 6.58 -11.87
N HIS A 180 3.80 6.18 -10.59
CA HIS A 180 3.61 7.10 -9.46
C HIS A 180 4.67 8.23 -9.38
N MET A 181 5.88 7.98 -9.86
CA MET A 181 6.98 8.97 -9.92
C MET A 181 6.93 9.88 -11.15
N SER A 182 5.96 9.72 -12.06
CA SER A 182 5.91 10.46 -13.33
C SER A 182 5.89 11.99 -13.17
N ARG A 183 5.41 12.51 -12.03
CA ARG A 183 5.45 13.94 -11.70
C ARG A 183 6.85 14.57 -11.65
N TYR A 184 7.91 13.77 -11.54
CA TYR A 184 9.28 14.27 -11.57
C TYR A 184 9.84 14.44 -12.99
N ASN A 185 9.09 14.00 -14.01
CA ASN A 185 9.51 14.07 -15.39
C ASN A 185 8.97 15.34 -16.04
N ILE A 186 9.85 16.11 -16.68
CA ILE A 186 9.42 17.20 -17.57
C ILE A 186 8.84 16.55 -18.84
N MET A 187 7.54 16.69 -19.06
CA MET A 187 6.85 16.06 -20.18
C MET A 187 6.40 17.10 -21.21
N LYS A 188 6.70 16.81 -22.49
CA LYS A 188 5.99 17.41 -23.63
C LYS A 188 4.75 16.57 -23.95
N GLU A 189 3.90 17.03 -24.87
CA GLU A 189 2.66 16.33 -25.27
C GLU A 189 2.86 14.82 -25.57
N LYS A 190 3.92 14.46 -26.30
CA LYS A 190 4.26 13.05 -26.58
C LYS A 190 4.52 12.24 -25.30
N GLY A 191 5.08 12.87 -24.27
CA GLY A 191 5.29 12.25 -22.95
C GLY A 191 3.97 12.04 -22.20
N ILE A 192 3.08 13.03 -22.25
CA ILE A 192 1.73 12.94 -21.67
C ILE A 192 0.93 11.81 -22.32
N LYS A 193 0.94 11.72 -23.65
CA LYS A 193 0.28 10.62 -24.37
C LYS A 193 0.80 9.26 -23.91
N LYS A 194 2.14 9.10 -23.84
CA LYS A 194 2.75 7.86 -23.33
C LYS A 194 2.38 7.56 -21.88
N LEU A 195 2.23 8.58 -21.04
CA LEU A 195 1.80 8.40 -19.66
C LEU A 195 0.36 7.88 -19.62
N ILE A 196 -0.55 8.48 -20.37
CA ILE A 196 -1.95 8.04 -20.49
C ILE A 196 -2.02 6.61 -21.03
N ASP A 197 -1.30 6.31 -22.12
CA ASP A 197 -1.26 4.96 -22.72
C ASP A 197 -0.73 3.91 -21.73
N LYS A 198 0.22 4.30 -20.87
CA LYS A 198 0.83 3.40 -19.88
C LYS A 198 -0.04 3.19 -18.65
N VAL A 199 -0.70 4.23 -18.15
CA VAL A 199 -1.52 4.15 -16.94
C VAL A 199 -2.95 3.67 -17.22
N GLY A 200 -3.45 3.89 -18.43
CA GLY A 200 -4.85 3.72 -18.80
C GLY A 200 -5.64 5.01 -18.57
N GLU A 201 -6.46 5.40 -19.54
CA GLU A 201 -7.27 6.62 -19.47
C GLU A 201 -8.21 6.60 -18.26
N GLU A 202 -8.72 5.42 -17.89
CA GLU A 202 -9.57 5.19 -16.72
C GLU A 202 -8.84 5.35 -15.37
N ASN A 203 -7.50 5.32 -15.36
CA ASN A 203 -6.69 5.42 -14.15
C ASN A 203 -5.93 6.75 -14.05
N ILE A 204 -6.03 7.63 -15.04
CA ILE A 204 -5.23 8.87 -15.07
C ILE A 204 -5.54 9.80 -13.89
N GLU A 205 -6.81 9.94 -13.53
CA GLU A 205 -7.24 10.74 -12.38
C GLU A 205 -6.74 10.10 -11.06
N LYS A 206 -6.83 8.77 -10.96
CA LYS A 206 -6.29 8.00 -9.83
C LYS A 206 -4.77 8.20 -9.68
N LEU A 207 -4.02 8.29 -10.78
CA LEU A 207 -2.60 8.58 -10.73
C LEU A 207 -2.31 9.94 -10.07
N PHE A 208 -3.04 10.98 -10.46
CA PHE A 208 -2.84 12.31 -9.87
C PHE A 208 -3.27 12.35 -8.40
N GLN A 209 -4.32 11.61 -8.02
CA GLN A 209 -4.71 11.45 -6.62
C GLN A 209 -3.63 10.72 -5.80
N LEU A 210 -3.05 9.64 -6.34
CA LEU A 210 -1.93 8.93 -5.70
C LEU A 210 -0.72 9.85 -5.50
N GLN A 211 -0.38 10.65 -6.52
CA GLN A 211 0.74 11.58 -6.46
C GLN A 211 0.54 12.68 -5.41
N ARG A 212 -0.69 13.22 -5.30
CA ARG A 212 -1.03 14.17 -4.24
C ARG A 212 -0.94 13.53 -2.86
N ALA A 213 -1.44 12.31 -2.71
CA ALA A 213 -1.32 11.57 -1.45
C ALA A 213 0.14 11.32 -1.07
N ASP A 214 1.00 10.96 -2.03
CA ASP A 214 2.45 10.78 -1.82
C ASP A 214 3.15 12.10 -1.44
N ILE A 215 2.73 13.23 -2.02
CA ILE A 215 3.21 14.55 -1.58
C ILE A 215 2.76 14.85 -0.14
N LYS A 216 1.50 14.59 0.19
CA LYS A 216 0.95 14.78 1.55
C LYS A 216 1.54 13.82 2.59
N GLY A 217 2.10 12.68 2.16
CA GLY A 217 2.85 11.77 3.03
C GLY A 217 4.21 12.31 3.49
N LYS A 218 4.64 13.46 2.95
CA LYS A 218 5.93 14.13 3.26
C LYS A 218 5.69 15.32 4.19
N ARG A 219 6.77 16.04 4.54
CA ARG A 219 6.70 17.21 5.40
C ARG A 219 6.25 18.45 4.61
N GLU A 220 5.44 19.27 5.26
CA GLU A 220 5.01 20.58 4.74
C GLU A 220 6.18 21.57 4.55
N PRO A 221 6.05 22.55 3.63
CA PRO A 221 4.88 22.81 2.77
C PRO A 221 4.75 21.81 1.60
N TYR A 222 3.52 21.51 1.19
CA TYR A 222 3.25 20.66 0.03
C TYR A 222 3.39 21.45 -1.27
N ASP A 223 4.05 20.87 -2.27
CA ASP A 223 4.14 21.42 -3.63
C ASP A 223 3.46 20.47 -4.62
N PHE A 224 2.34 20.92 -5.18
CA PHE A 224 1.55 20.19 -6.17
C PHE A 224 1.80 20.65 -7.61
N THR A 225 2.68 21.65 -7.81
CA THR A 225 2.88 22.35 -9.10
C THR A 225 3.07 21.37 -10.26
N ASN A 226 3.99 20.40 -10.12
CA ASN A 226 4.27 19.45 -11.19
C ASN A 226 3.10 18.50 -11.47
N VAL A 227 2.34 18.12 -10.43
CA VAL A 227 1.15 17.28 -10.60
C VAL A 227 0.08 18.05 -11.37
N GLU A 228 -0.17 19.30 -10.99
CA GLU A 228 -1.16 20.17 -11.63
C GLU A 228 -0.83 20.46 -13.09
N VAL A 229 0.45 20.72 -13.41
CA VAL A 229 0.89 20.92 -14.80
C VAL A 229 0.60 19.69 -15.66
N ILE A 230 1.03 18.51 -15.21
CA ILE A 230 0.85 17.26 -15.96
C ILE A 230 -0.62 16.89 -16.08
N GLU A 231 -1.40 17.09 -15.01
CA GLU A 231 -2.85 16.85 -15.01
C GLU A 231 -3.59 17.75 -15.98
N ASN A 232 -3.28 19.05 -16.00
CA ASN A 232 -3.90 19.98 -16.94
C ASN A 232 -3.58 19.61 -18.39
N MET A 233 -2.35 19.17 -18.67
CA MET A 233 -1.98 18.68 -20.00
C MET A 233 -2.72 17.38 -20.36
N ALA A 234 -2.84 16.44 -19.42
CA ALA A 234 -3.55 15.18 -19.63
C ALA A 234 -5.05 15.41 -19.89
N LYS A 235 -5.69 16.27 -19.10
CA LYS A 235 -7.11 16.64 -19.26
C LYS A 235 -7.38 17.28 -20.62
N LYS A 236 -6.52 18.22 -21.05
CA LYS A 236 -6.61 18.83 -22.40
C LYS A 236 -6.47 17.80 -23.51
N PHE A 237 -5.55 16.84 -23.36
CA PHE A 237 -5.35 15.79 -24.36
C PHE A 237 -6.58 14.87 -24.47
N ILE A 238 -7.17 14.48 -23.33
CA ILE A 238 -8.36 13.62 -23.29
C ILE A 238 -9.57 14.35 -23.89
N SER A 239 -9.84 15.59 -23.47
CA SER A 239 -10.96 16.38 -23.99
C SER A 239 -10.85 16.73 -25.47
N SER A 240 -9.64 16.67 -26.06
CA SER A 240 -9.43 16.92 -27.49
C SER A 240 -9.72 15.71 -28.40
N LYS A 241 -9.97 14.54 -27.81
CA LYS A 241 -10.36 13.31 -28.54
C LYS A 241 -11.87 13.16 -28.69
N GLU A 242 -12.65 13.84 -27.85
CA GLU A 242 -14.12 13.91 -27.88
C GLU A 242 -14.60 14.90 -28.95
#